data_AF-A0A382Y6I4-F1
#
_entry.id   AF-A0A382Y6I4-F1
#
_cell.length_a   1.000
_cell.length_b   1.000
_cell.length_c   1.000
_cell.angle_alpha   90.00
_cell.angle_beta   90.00
_cell.angle_gamma   90.00
#
_symmetry.space_group_name_H-M   'P 1'
#
loop_
_entity.id
_entity.type
_entity.pdbx_description
1 polymer ?
#
loop_
_entity_poly.entity_id
_entity_poly.type
_entity_poly.pdbx_seq_one_letter_code
_entity_poly.pdbx_strand_id
1 'polypeptide(L)'
;MATVSQKLDEILHRLAFEKIEGESPRNESDPLLARLKALGTEVWIDTGELEKAQEIWKDELTALTTNNTLANQVVQSGVMDQVIEDTIQKINQEGLDLSAEEMTLEVGFVINCKIALRLVQAFKVKVSVELHPAVSRSIERTLHFGRRYYKVCPEYFTVKVPLTPEGYLSVRTLRQEGVPINFTLGFSVRQNYLAARLGNPNFVNVFLGRLNQLVMNHKAGTGELVGEKETLATQRALRSARESHKEVGPRLIAASI
;
A
#
# COMPACT_ATOMS: atom_id res chain seq x y z
N MET A 1 21.29 -22.24 0.89
CA MET A 1 20.35 -21.19 0.41
C MET A 1 19.31 -20.82 1.47
N ALA A 2 18.54 -21.77 2.03
CA ALA A 2 17.52 -21.46 3.05
C ALA A 2 18.05 -20.74 4.30
N THR A 3 19.20 -21.16 4.85
CA THR A 3 19.79 -20.54 6.05
C THR A 3 20.32 -19.13 5.80
N VAL A 4 20.83 -18.86 4.59
CA VAL A 4 21.33 -17.54 4.16
C VAL A 4 20.16 -16.56 3.99
N SER A 5 19.07 -17.04 3.36
CA SER A 5 17.83 -16.26 3.23
C SER A 5 17.17 -15.96 4.58
N GLN A 6 17.14 -16.92 5.51
CA GLN A 6 16.59 -16.68 6.85
C GLN A 6 17.43 -15.66 7.65
N LYS A 7 18.75 -15.77 7.59
CA LYS A 7 19.65 -14.81 8.25
C LYS A 7 19.46 -13.39 7.69
N LEU A 8 19.37 -13.26 6.37
CA LEU A 8 19.08 -11.99 5.71
C LEU A 8 17.73 -11.40 6.18
N ASP A 9 16.67 -12.21 6.18
CA ASP A 9 15.34 -11.79 6.63
C ASP A 9 15.35 -11.28 8.08
N GLU A 10 16.05 -11.96 8.99
CA GLU A 10 16.16 -11.54 10.40
C GLU A 10 16.92 -10.23 10.57
N ILE A 11 17.94 -9.99 9.76
CA ILE A 11 18.73 -8.76 9.79
C ILE A 11 17.91 -7.59 9.24
N LEU A 12 17.29 -7.78 8.09
CA LEU A 12 16.48 -6.75 7.46
C LEU A 12 15.21 -6.44 8.24
N HIS A 13 14.61 -7.44 8.89
CA HIS A 13 13.50 -7.20 9.80
C HIS A 13 13.95 -6.35 10.99
N ARG A 14 15.12 -6.62 11.59
CA ARG A 14 15.67 -5.79 12.68
C ARG A 14 16.01 -4.38 12.23
N LEU A 15 16.55 -4.21 11.02
CA LEU A 15 16.83 -2.89 10.45
C LEU A 15 15.54 -2.13 10.15
N ALA A 16 14.54 -2.80 9.60
CA ALA A 16 13.26 -2.19 9.26
C ALA A 16 12.46 -1.81 10.50
N PHE A 17 12.35 -2.71 11.48
CA PHE A 17 11.49 -2.56 12.67
C PHE A 17 11.86 -1.35 13.52
N GLU A 18 10.83 -0.67 14.00
CA GLU A 18 10.92 0.36 15.04
C GLU A 18 9.76 0.19 16.00
N LYS A 19 10.03 0.35 17.29
CA LYS A 19 8.98 0.28 18.31
C LYS A 19 8.09 1.52 18.20
N ILE A 20 6.79 1.31 18.14
CA ILE A 20 5.80 2.39 18.13
C ILE A 20 5.53 2.85 19.58
N GLU A 21 5.71 4.14 19.85
CA GLU A 21 5.59 4.72 21.20
C GLU A 21 4.72 5.98 21.24
N GLY A 22 4.08 6.28 22.37
CA GLY A 22 3.24 7.47 22.54
C GLY A 22 1.80 7.28 22.04
N GLU A 23 1.02 8.36 22.10
CA GLU A 23 -0.42 8.37 21.78
C GLU A 23 -0.71 8.98 20.40
N SER A 24 -1.92 8.75 19.89
CA SER A 24 -2.41 9.39 18.66
C SER A 24 -2.47 10.91 18.83
N PRO A 25 -2.10 11.69 17.79
CA PRO A 25 -2.21 13.14 17.86
C PRO A 25 -3.69 13.54 17.89
N ARG A 26 -4.06 14.50 18.75
CA ARG A 26 -5.37 15.16 18.71
C ARG A 26 -5.25 16.42 17.87
N ASN A 27 -6.16 16.58 16.91
CA ASN A 27 -6.15 17.72 16.00
C ASN A 27 -7.53 18.37 15.96
N GLU A 28 -7.61 19.53 15.32
CA GLU A 28 -8.90 20.15 15.06
C GLU A 28 -9.69 19.34 14.04
N SER A 29 -10.98 19.19 14.28
CA SER A 29 -11.93 18.61 13.34
C SER A 29 -12.16 19.54 12.16
N ASP A 30 -12.33 18.98 10.96
CA ASP A 30 -12.75 19.72 9.78
C ASP A 30 -14.25 19.45 9.48
N PRO A 31 -15.11 20.49 9.38
CA PRO A 31 -16.54 20.30 9.15
C PRO A 31 -16.90 19.57 7.86
N LEU A 32 -16.11 19.72 6.79
CA LEU A 32 -16.34 19.02 5.53
C LEU A 32 -15.96 17.54 5.66
N LEU A 33 -14.79 17.24 6.24
CA LEU A 33 -14.38 15.85 6.49
C LEU A 33 -15.34 15.14 7.44
N ALA A 34 -15.84 15.83 8.47
CA ALA A 34 -16.82 15.28 9.41
C ALA A 34 -18.11 14.88 8.69
N ARG A 35 -18.57 15.69 7.73
CA ARG A 35 -19.73 15.36 6.89
C ARG A 35 -19.46 14.15 5.98
N LEU A 36 -18.28 14.06 5.36
CA LEU A 36 -17.92 12.89 4.55
C LEU A 36 -17.91 11.61 5.38
N LYS A 37 -17.35 11.67 6.60
CA LYS A 37 -17.36 10.56 7.55
C LYS A 37 -18.77 10.16 7.96
N ALA A 38 -19.66 11.12 8.22
CA ALA A 38 -21.06 10.86 8.53
C ALA A 38 -21.83 10.19 7.38
N LEU A 39 -21.41 10.41 6.13
CA LEU A 39 -21.94 9.71 4.94
C LEU A 39 -21.35 8.30 4.73
N GLY A 40 -20.42 7.88 5.58
CA GLY A 40 -19.78 6.55 5.53
C GLY A 40 -18.50 6.49 4.70
N THR A 41 -17.89 7.64 4.38
CA THR A 41 -16.60 7.70 3.68
C THR A 41 -15.44 7.77 4.69
N GLU A 42 -14.44 6.93 4.50
CA GLU A 42 -13.14 7.07 5.18
C GLU A 42 -12.19 7.87 4.29
N VAL A 43 -11.52 8.87 4.87
CA VAL A 43 -10.60 9.76 4.13
C VAL A 43 -9.17 9.42 4.55
N TRP A 44 -8.32 9.17 3.56
CA TRP A 44 -6.94 8.74 3.74
C TRP A 44 -6.01 9.75 3.06
N ILE A 45 -4.79 9.90 3.57
CA ILE A 45 -3.75 10.72 2.94
C ILE A 45 -2.88 9.84 2.04
N ASP A 46 -2.62 10.26 0.80
CA ASP A 46 -1.66 9.59 -0.11
C ASP A 46 -0.34 10.36 -0.18
N THR A 47 0.56 10.06 0.76
CA THR A 47 1.89 10.66 0.84
C THR A 47 2.87 9.75 1.55
N GLY A 48 4.16 9.84 1.18
CA GLY A 48 5.28 9.31 1.97
C GLY A 48 5.93 10.38 2.87
N GLU A 49 5.64 11.65 2.63
CA GLU A 49 6.27 12.78 3.31
C GLU A 49 5.54 13.08 4.62
N LEU A 50 6.25 12.88 5.73
CA LEU A 50 5.70 13.04 7.09
C LEU A 50 5.22 14.47 7.33
N GLU A 51 6.01 15.45 6.93
CA GLU A 51 5.80 16.86 7.22
C GLU A 51 4.53 17.36 6.51
N LYS A 52 4.32 16.96 5.25
CA LYS A 52 3.09 17.23 4.51
C LYS A 52 1.87 16.57 5.15
N ALA A 53 2.01 15.33 5.61
CA ALA A 53 0.91 14.64 6.30
C ALA A 53 0.53 15.35 7.60
N GLN A 54 1.51 15.84 8.37
CA GLN A 54 1.29 16.54 9.63
C GLN A 54 0.58 17.88 9.42
N GLU A 55 0.93 18.62 8.37
CA GLU A 55 0.34 19.93 8.04
C GLU A 55 -1.18 19.83 7.79
N ILE A 56 -1.62 18.75 7.14
CA ILE A 56 -3.03 18.58 6.74
C ILE A 56 -3.82 17.64 7.66
N TRP A 57 -3.20 17.10 8.71
CA TRP A 57 -3.83 16.07 9.53
C TRP A 57 -5.07 16.59 10.27
N LYS A 58 -6.15 15.81 10.26
CA LYS A 58 -7.43 16.10 10.93
C LYS A 58 -7.96 14.84 11.62
N ASP A 59 -8.78 15.02 12.64
CA ASP A 59 -9.35 13.91 13.44
C ASP A 59 -10.19 12.91 12.61
N GLU A 60 -10.68 13.33 11.45
CA GLU A 60 -11.44 12.48 10.54
C GLU A 60 -10.58 11.60 9.63
N LEU A 61 -9.28 11.85 9.51
CA LEU A 61 -8.37 11.07 8.67
C LEU A 61 -7.99 9.78 9.39
N THR A 62 -8.16 8.64 8.72
CA THR A 62 -8.11 7.33 9.40
C THR A 62 -6.97 6.41 8.95
N ALA A 63 -6.25 6.77 7.89
CA ALA A 63 -5.13 5.98 7.37
C ALA A 63 -4.29 6.80 6.37
N LEU A 64 -3.12 6.27 6.05
CA LEU A 64 -2.25 6.78 4.98
C LEU A 64 -1.97 5.69 3.94
N THR A 65 -1.63 6.09 2.73
CA THR A 65 -1.11 5.22 1.68
C THR A 65 0.21 5.77 1.17
N THR A 66 1.17 4.88 0.99
CA THR A 66 2.38 5.14 0.21
C THR A 66 2.33 4.35 -1.09
N ASN A 67 3.20 4.71 -2.01
CA ASN A 67 3.49 3.95 -3.22
C ASN A 67 4.96 4.18 -3.59
N ASN A 68 5.45 3.46 -4.59
CA ASN A 68 6.86 3.53 -4.98
C ASN A 68 7.29 4.93 -5.45
N THR A 69 6.38 5.71 -6.07
CA THR A 69 6.68 7.11 -6.45
C THR A 69 6.80 8.02 -5.23
N LEU A 70 5.87 7.92 -4.29
CA LEU A 70 5.90 8.70 -3.04
C LEU A 70 7.10 8.34 -2.17
N ALA A 71 7.45 7.05 -2.08
CA ALA A 71 8.64 6.62 -1.36
C ALA A 71 9.91 7.19 -1.99
N ASN A 72 9.99 7.19 -3.33
CA ASN A 72 11.12 7.79 -4.04
C ASN A 72 11.24 9.30 -3.79
N GLN A 73 10.13 10.04 -3.65
CA GLN A 73 10.18 11.47 -3.30
C GLN A 73 10.83 11.70 -1.93
N VAL A 74 10.54 10.85 -0.95
CA VAL A 74 11.16 10.90 0.39
C VAL A 74 12.64 10.52 0.33
N VAL A 75 13.02 9.55 -0.50
CA VAL A 75 14.43 9.23 -0.71
C VAL A 75 15.17 10.42 -1.33
N GLN A 76 14.58 11.07 -2.34
CA GLN A 76 15.18 12.23 -3.01
C GLN A 76 15.35 13.45 -2.10
N SER A 77 14.65 13.52 -0.97
CA SER A 77 14.86 14.60 0.01
C SER A 77 16.06 14.35 0.94
N GLY A 78 16.76 13.22 0.80
CA GLY A 78 17.92 12.83 1.60
C GLY A 78 17.59 12.26 2.98
N VAL A 79 16.30 12.19 3.35
CA VAL A 79 15.87 11.76 4.69
C VAL A 79 16.14 10.27 4.94
N MET A 80 16.36 9.49 3.87
CA MET A 80 16.65 8.06 3.95
C MET A 80 18.13 7.71 3.71
N ASP A 81 19.00 8.69 3.50
CA ASP A 81 20.40 8.43 3.08
C ASP A 81 21.17 7.59 4.11
N GLN A 82 21.08 7.97 5.40
CA GLN A 82 21.74 7.20 6.46
C GLN A 82 21.18 5.77 6.56
N VAL A 83 19.86 5.60 6.41
CA VAL A 83 19.22 4.27 6.43
C VAL A 83 19.74 3.41 5.28
N ILE A 84 19.91 4.00 4.09
CA ILE A 84 20.44 3.31 2.91
C ILE A 84 21.88 2.87 3.17
N GLU A 85 22.74 3.77 3.64
CA GLU A 85 24.14 3.48 3.93
C GLU A 85 24.27 2.37 4.99
N ASP A 86 23.57 2.51 6.12
CA ASP A 86 23.58 1.55 7.22
C ASP A 86 23.11 0.16 6.77
N THR A 87 22.05 0.12 5.95
CA THR A 87 21.50 -1.14 5.43
C THR A 87 22.51 -1.84 4.52
N ILE A 88 23.12 -1.12 3.58
CA ILE A 88 24.14 -1.66 2.67
C ILE A 88 25.36 -2.15 3.46
N GLN A 89 25.86 -1.34 4.39
CA GLN A 89 26.99 -1.73 5.24
C GLN A 89 26.67 -2.99 6.03
N LYS A 90 25.47 -3.08 6.61
CA LYS A 90 25.08 -4.24 7.41
C LYS A 90 24.94 -5.51 6.58
N ILE A 91 24.39 -5.43 5.37
CA ILE A 91 24.33 -6.58 4.45
C ILE A 91 25.74 -7.04 4.09
N ASN A 92 26.64 -6.11 3.75
CA ASN A 92 28.01 -6.43 3.36
C ASN A 92 28.83 -7.06 4.50
N GLN A 93 28.66 -6.56 5.74
CA GLN A 93 29.33 -7.12 6.93
C GLN A 93 28.99 -8.59 7.19
N GLU A 94 27.83 -9.03 6.73
CA GLU A 94 27.34 -10.39 6.98
C GLU A 94 27.82 -11.38 5.92
N GLY A 95 28.59 -10.91 4.93
CA GLY A 95 29.18 -11.70 3.86
C GLY A 95 28.16 -12.30 2.90
N LEU A 96 27.01 -11.62 2.74
CA LEU A 96 25.93 -12.07 1.86
C LEU A 96 26.23 -11.62 0.42
N ASP A 97 26.41 -12.59 -0.47
CA ASP A 97 26.60 -12.34 -1.90
C ASP A 97 25.25 -12.10 -2.57
N LEU A 98 24.89 -10.83 -2.75
CA LEU A 98 23.65 -10.40 -3.41
C LEU A 98 23.99 -9.76 -4.75
N SER A 99 23.19 -10.08 -5.77
CA SER A 99 23.20 -9.31 -7.01
C SER A 99 22.78 -7.85 -6.76
N ALA A 100 23.11 -6.95 -7.69
CA ALA A 100 22.70 -5.55 -7.60
C ALA A 100 21.17 -5.39 -7.56
N GLU A 101 20.41 -6.25 -8.25
CA GLU A 101 18.94 -6.26 -8.19
C GLU A 101 18.45 -6.67 -6.80
N GLU A 102 18.98 -7.75 -6.23
CA GLU A 102 18.64 -8.22 -4.88
C GLU A 102 18.96 -7.17 -3.83
N MET A 103 20.17 -6.58 -3.89
CA MET A 103 20.55 -5.48 -3.00
C MET A 103 19.54 -4.33 -3.08
N THR A 104 19.13 -3.94 -4.29
CA THR A 104 18.16 -2.86 -4.50
C THR A 104 16.80 -3.19 -3.87
N LEU A 105 16.34 -4.43 -4.00
CA LEU A 105 15.07 -4.86 -3.43
C LEU A 105 15.09 -4.91 -1.91
N GLU A 106 16.19 -5.38 -1.33
CA GLU A 106 16.33 -5.49 0.11
C GLU A 106 16.48 -4.12 0.77
N VAL A 107 17.27 -3.22 0.16
CA VAL A 107 17.34 -1.82 0.58
C VAL A 107 15.98 -1.14 0.41
N GLY A 108 15.31 -1.33 -0.72
CA GLY A 108 13.97 -0.79 -0.98
C GLY A 108 12.92 -1.27 0.02
N PHE A 109 13.00 -2.54 0.45
CA PHE A 109 12.14 -3.09 1.51
C PHE A 109 12.34 -2.34 2.83
N VAL A 110 13.59 -2.12 3.26
CA VAL A 110 13.89 -1.39 4.50
C VAL A 110 13.43 0.06 4.40
N ILE A 111 13.71 0.75 3.29
CA ILE A 111 13.26 2.14 3.05
C ILE A 111 11.74 2.24 3.17
N ASN A 112 11.00 1.41 2.44
CA ASN A 112 9.54 1.46 2.44
C ASN A 112 8.97 1.20 3.84
N CYS A 113 9.57 0.28 4.60
CA CYS A 113 9.20 0.05 6.00
C CYS A 113 9.48 1.27 6.87
N LYS A 114 10.66 1.90 6.76
CA LYS A 114 11.04 3.08 7.55
C LYS A 114 10.15 4.28 7.26
N ILE A 115 9.85 4.54 5.98
CA ILE A 115 8.92 5.60 5.60
C ILE A 115 7.55 5.35 6.23
N ALA A 116 7.02 4.13 6.09
CA ALA A 116 5.73 3.79 6.66
C ALA A 116 5.72 3.85 8.20
N LEU A 117 6.78 3.38 8.87
CA LEU A 117 6.90 3.43 10.33
C LEU A 117 6.99 4.86 10.85
N ARG A 118 7.65 5.80 10.14
CA ARG A 118 7.61 7.23 10.50
C ARG A 118 6.18 7.77 10.50
N LEU A 119 5.36 7.39 9.52
CA LEU A 119 3.94 7.77 9.46
C LEU A 119 3.12 7.08 10.55
N VAL A 120 3.32 5.77 10.78
CA VAL A 120 2.67 5.04 11.87
C VAL A 120 3.03 5.66 13.22
N GLN A 121 4.29 6.00 13.44
CA GLN A 121 4.77 6.61 14.67
C GLN A 121 4.14 7.97 14.90
N ALA A 122 3.92 8.77 13.86
CA ALA A 122 3.29 10.07 13.98
C ALA A 122 1.77 10.01 14.20
N PHE A 123 1.07 9.11 13.53
CA PHE A 123 -0.41 9.16 13.46
C PHE A 123 -1.12 8.00 14.16
N LYS A 124 -0.43 6.90 14.44
CA LYS A 124 -0.97 5.68 15.07
C LYS A 124 -2.18 5.11 14.32
N VAL A 125 -2.15 5.18 13.00
CA VAL A 125 -3.17 4.62 12.11
C VAL A 125 -2.54 3.66 11.12
N LYS A 126 -3.40 2.97 10.35
CA LYS A 126 -2.91 2.05 9.33
C LYS A 126 -2.22 2.80 8.19
N VAL A 127 -1.13 2.21 7.69
CA VAL A 127 -0.42 2.69 6.50
C VAL A 127 -0.40 1.59 5.46
N SER A 128 -0.88 1.92 4.26
CA SER A 128 -0.85 1.03 3.11
C SER A 128 0.51 1.11 2.42
N VAL A 129 1.30 0.03 2.43
CA VAL A 129 2.70 0.01 1.96
C VAL A 129 2.83 -0.86 0.72
N GLU A 130 3.30 -0.28 -0.39
CA GLU A 130 3.35 -0.96 -1.69
C GLU A 130 4.57 -1.87 -1.85
N LEU A 131 4.32 -3.06 -2.41
CA LEU A 131 5.39 -3.94 -2.86
C LEU A 131 6.19 -3.29 -4.01
N HIS A 132 7.47 -3.63 -4.10
CA HIS A 132 8.29 -3.15 -5.21
C HIS A 132 7.76 -3.66 -6.56
N PRO A 133 7.68 -2.86 -7.64
CA PRO A 133 7.05 -3.28 -8.89
C PRO A 133 7.71 -4.50 -9.54
N ALA A 134 9.02 -4.66 -9.35
CA ALA A 134 9.78 -5.81 -9.87
C ALA A 134 9.29 -7.17 -9.33
N VAL A 135 8.59 -7.22 -8.19
CA VAL A 135 8.05 -8.49 -7.66
C VAL A 135 6.65 -8.83 -8.20
N SER A 136 6.00 -7.89 -8.91
CA SER A 136 4.57 -7.99 -9.29
C SER A 136 4.22 -9.13 -10.25
N ARG A 137 5.22 -9.71 -10.93
CA ARG A 137 5.09 -10.83 -11.87
C ARG A 137 5.66 -12.14 -11.33
N SER A 138 5.82 -12.24 -10.01
CA SER A 138 6.25 -13.47 -9.34
C SER A 138 5.38 -13.73 -8.12
N ILE A 139 4.68 -14.87 -8.12
CA ILE A 139 3.86 -15.31 -6.98
C ILE A 139 4.75 -15.51 -5.76
N GLU A 140 5.85 -16.24 -5.91
CA GLU A 140 6.79 -16.52 -4.83
C GLU A 140 7.31 -15.23 -4.18
N ARG A 141 7.79 -14.28 -4.99
CA ARG A 141 8.32 -13.00 -4.47
C ARG A 141 7.20 -12.14 -3.87
N THR A 142 6.01 -12.14 -4.45
CA THR A 142 4.85 -11.41 -3.89
C THR A 142 4.47 -11.95 -2.51
N LEU A 143 4.41 -13.28 -2.35
CA LEU A 143 4.15 -13.92 -1.06
C LEU A 143 5.26 -13.64 -0.05
N HIS A 144 6.53 -13.76 -0.48
CA HIS A 144 7.71 -13.49 0.36
C HIS A 144 7.69 -12.08 0.92
N PHE A 145 7.68 -11.07 0.05
CA PHE A 145 7.69 -9.68 0.50
C PHE A 145 6.40 -9.30 1.23
N GLY A 146 5.24 -9.80 0.81
CA GLY A 146 3.97 -9.54 1.51
C GLY A 146 4.00 -10.00 2.96
N ARG A 147 4.51 -11.20 3.23
CA ARG A 147 4.70 -11.72 4.60
C ARG A 147 5.73 -10.89 5.37
N ARG A 148 6.83 -10.49 4.72
CA ARG A 148 7.89 -9.69 5.35
C ARG A 148 7.40 -8.32 5.78
N TYR A 149 6.68 -7.59 4.93
CA TYR A 149 6.07 -6.30 5.31
C TYR A 149 5.10 -6.49 6.47
N TYR A 150 4.21 -7.47 6.41
CA TYR A 150 3.26 -7.72 7.49
C TYR A 150 3.96 -8.04 8.81
N LYS A 151 5.03 -8.84 8.79
CA LYS A 151 5.82 -9.19 9.97
C LYS A 151 6.46 -7.96 10.64
N VAL A 152 6.84 -6.93 9.88
CA VAL A 152 7.48 -5.71 10.44
C VAL A 152 6.53 -4.94 11.35
N CYS A 153 5.25 -4.78 10.97
CA CYS A 153 4.30 -4.01 11.76
C CYS A 153 2.86 -4.52 11.54
N PRO A 154 2.51 -5.70 12.06
CA PRO A 154 1.25 -6.37 11.74
C PRO A 154 0.00 -5.58 12.18
N GLU A 155 0.13 -4.74 13.19
CA GLU A 155 -0.96 -3.91 13.71
C GLU A 155 -1.35 -2.78 12.73
N TYR A 156 -0.37 -2.18 12.06
CA TYR A 156 -0.57 -0.95 11.30
C TYR A 156 -0.35 -1.09 9.79
N PHE A 157 0.42 -2.07 9.33
CA PHE A 157 0.66 -2.20 7.89
C PHE A 157 -0.51 -2.85 7.17
N THR A 158 -0.89 -2.28 6.03
CA THR A 158 -1.72 -2.92 5.00
C THR A 158 -0.85 -3.12 3.76
N VAL A 159 -0.62 -4.36 3.35
CA VAL A 159 0.26 -4.65 2.21
C VAL A 159 -0.47 -4.31 0.92
N LYS A 160 0.15 -3.45 0.11
CA LYS A 160 -0.41 -2.97 -1.15
C LYS A 160 0.19 -3.71 -2.34
N VAL A 161 -0.66 -4.44 -3.05
CA VAL A 161 -0.27 -5.39 -4.10
C VAL A 161 -0.80 -4.91 -5.45
N PRO A 162 0.03 -4.82 -6.50
CA PRO A 162 -0.45 -4.53 -7.84
C PRO A 162 -1.47 -5.56 -8.35
N LEU A 163 -2.50 -5.09 -9.03
CA LEU A 163 -3.55 -5.93 -9.60
C LEU A 163 -3.04 -6.59 -10.90
N THR A 164 -2.26 -7.65 -10.74
CA THR A 164 -1.73 -8.53 -11.80
C THR A 164 -2.32 -9.94 -11.68
N PRO A 165 -2.20 -10.81 -12.71
CA PRO A 165 -2.56 -12.22 -12.59
C PRO A 165 -1.92 -12.91 -11.37
N GLU A 166 -0.63 -12.68 -11.15
CA GLU A 166 0.12 -13.21 -10.01
C GLU A 166 -0.37 -12.58 -8.69
N GLY A 167 -0.72 -11.30 -8.71
CA GLY A 167 -1.32 -10.58 -7.58
C GLY A 167 -2.64 -11.21 -7.13
N TYR A 168 -3.55 -11.54 -8.05
CA TYR A 168 -4.81 -12.22 -7.72
C TYR A 168 -4.59 -13.54 -6.98
N LEU A 169 -3.65 -14.34 -7.47
CA LEU A 169 -3.35 -15.65 -6.89
C LEU A 169 -2.66 -15.51 -5.53
N SER A 170 -1.68 -14.61 -5.43
CA SER A 170 -0.91 -14.38 -4.21
C SER A 170 -1.78 -13.82 -3.09
N VAL A 171 -2.68 -12.89 -3.41
CA VAL A 171 -3.54 -12.22 -2.41
C VAL A 171 -4.48 -13.21 -1.74
N ARG A 172 -5.01 -14.22 -2.45
CA ARG A 172 -5.84 -15.25 -1.81
C ARG A 172 -5.10 -15.94 -0.66
N THR A 173 -3.85 -16.34 -0.90
CA THR A 173 -3.00 -16.99 0.11
C THR A 173 -2.70 -16.03 1.27
N LEU A 174 -2.27 -14.80 0.98
CA LEU A 174 -1.97 -13.80 2.00
C LEU A 174 -3.20 -13.47 2.88
N ARG A 175 -4.39 -13.40 2.28
CA ARG A 175 -5.64 -13.18 3.02
C ARG A 175 -6.01 -14.36 3.93
N GLN A 176 -5.76 -15.60 3.49
CA GLN A 176 -5.92 -16.78 4.33
C GLN A 176 -4.94 -16.80 5.51
N GLU A 177 -3.77 -16.20 5.35
CA GLU A 177 -2.76 -15.99 6.40
C GLU A 177 -3.06 -14.78 7.31
N GLY A 178 -4.17 -14.08 7.07
CA GLY A 178 -4.58 -12.91 7.87
C GLY A 178 -3.93 -11.59 7.47
N VAL A 179 -3.05 -11.57 6.46
CA VAL A 179 -2.37 -10.35 6.01
C VAL A 179 -3.41 -9.37 5.44
N PRO A 180 -3.48 -8.12 5.93
CA PRO A 180 -4.36 -7.10 5.37
C PRO A 180 -3.86 -6.63 4.00
N ILE A 181 -4.73 -6.66 2.98
CA ILE A 181 -4.36 -6.36 1.59
C ILE A 181 -5.14 -5.17 1.03
N ASN A 182 -4.41 -4.28 0.35
CA ASN A 182 -4.94 -3.25 -0.54
C ASN A 182 -4.49 -3.54 -1.98
N PHE A 183 -5.39 -3.91 -2.90
CA PHE A 183 -5.00 -3.95 -4.31
C PHE A 183 -4.74 -2.56 -4.84
N THR A 184 -3.74 -2.38 -5.70
CA THR A 184 -3.45 -1.12 -6.42
C THR A 184 -3.50 -1.30 -7.93
N LEU A 185 -3.56 -0.21 -8.68
CA LEU A 185 -3.66 -0.18 -10.13
C LEU A 185 -4.97 -0.83 -10.64
N GLY A 186 -6.08 -0.59 -9.95
CA GLY A 186 -7.41 -0.97 -10.45
C GLY A 186 -7.94 0.03 -11.47
N PHE A 187 -8.26 -0.47 -12.66
CA PHE A 187 -8.70 0.35 -13.80
C PHE A 187 -10.06 -0.08 -14.36
N SER A 188 -10.68 -1.12 -13.82
CA SER A 188 -12.02 -1.52 -14.26
C SER A 188 -12.86 -2.22 -13.19
N VAL A 189 -14.18 -2.15 -13.36
CA VAL A 189 -15.21 -2.88 -12.59
C VAL A 189 -14.91 -4.37 -12.63
N ARG A 190 -14.57 -4.89 -13.81
CA ARG A 190 -14.31 -6.32 -14.02
C ARG A 190 -13.10 -6.79 -13.25
N GLN A 191 -12.01 -6.02 -13.26
CA GLN A 191 -10.83 -6.30 -12.43
C GLN A 191 -11.19 -6.32 -10.95
N ASN A 192 -11.87 -5.28 -10.46
CA ASN A 192 -12.21 -5.18 -9.05
C ASN A 192 -13.23 -6.22 -8.58
N TYR A 193 -14.19 -6.58 -9.43
CA TYR A 193 -15.12 -7.68 -9.18
C TYR A 193 -14.36 -9.02 -9.08
N LEU A 194 -13.44 -9.28 -10.01
CA LEU A 194 -12.60 -10.48 -9.97
C LEU A 194 -11.72 -10.52 -8.72
N ALA A 195 -11.11 -9.40 -8.35
CA ALA A 195 -10.32 -9.25 -7.11
C ALA A 195 -11.14 -9.64 -5.89
N ALA A 196 -12.37 -9.14 -5.82
CA ALA A 196 -13.26 -9.38 -4.71
C ALA A 196 -13.69 -10.83 -4.59
N ARG A 197 -13.93 -11.50 -5.72
CA ARG A 197 -14.37 -12.90 -5.76
C ARG A 197 -13.25 -13.91 -5.59
N LEU A 198 -12.06 -13.63 -6.11
CA LEU A 198 -10.94 -14.58 -6.07
C LEU A 198 -10.03 -14.39 -4.87
N GLY A 199 -9.62 -13.15 -4.60
CA GLY A 199 -8.63 -12.83 -3.57
C GLY A 199 -9.24 -12.37 -2.26
N ASN A 200 -10.46 -11.80 -2.30
CA ASN A 200 -11.16 -11.21 -1.15
C ASN A 200 -10.25 -10.29 -0.28
N PRO A 201 -9.59 -9.30 -0.89
CA PRO A 201 -8.72 -8.34 -0.18
C PRO A 201 -9.52 -7.48 0.81
N ASN A 202 -8.83 -6.72 1.66
CA ASN A 202 -9.52 -5.72 2.49
C ASN A 202 -9.99 -4.54 1.63
N PHE A 203 -9.19 -4.16 0.64
CA PHE A 203 -9.47 -3.06 -0.26
C PHE A 203 -9.17 -3.40 -1.71
N VAL A 204 -10.04 -2.90 -2.58
CA VAL A 204 -9.80 -2.74 -4.02
C VAL A 204 -9.80 -1.24 -4.33
N ASN A 205 -9.30 -0.83 -5.50
CA ASN A 205 -9.34 0.58 -5.87
C ASN A 205 -9.63 0.86 -7.34
N VAL A 206 -9.97 2.11 -7.59
CA VAL A 206 -10.08 2.69 -8.92
C VAL A 206 -9.16 3.90 -8.97
N PHE A 207 -8.34 4.00 -10.01
CA PHE A 207 -7.46 5.15 -10.25
C PHE A 207 -8.17 6.17 -11.16
N LEU A 208 -8.88 7.13 -10.56
CA LEU A 208 -9.85 7.98 -11.27
C LEU A 208 -9.19 8.85 -12.33
N GLY A 209 -8.22 9.68 -11.92
CA GLY A 209 -7.50 10.59 -12.79
C GLY A 209 -6.73 9.87 -13.90
N ARG A 210 -6.25 8.64 -13.66
CA ARG A 210 -5.59 7.84 -14.71
C ARG A 210 -6.55 7.40 -15.81
N LEU A 211 -7.78 7.04 -15.46
CA LEU A 211 -8.82 6.73 -16.45
C LEU A 211 -9.23 7.96 -17.26
N ASN A 212 -9.40 9.10 -16.57
CA ASN A 212 -9.70 10.38 -17.21
C ASN A 212 -8.58 10.74 -18.22
N GLN A 213 -7.32 10.62 -17.79
CA GLN A 213 -6.15 10.90 -18.63
C GLN A 213 -6.04 9.97 -19.84
N LEU A 214 -6.34 8.67 -19.66
CA LEU A 214 -6.32 7.71 -20.76
C LEU A 214 -7.30 8.14 -21.87
N VAL A 215 -8.53 8.49 -21.50
CA VAL A 215 -9.55 8.94 -22.46
C VAL A 215 -9.13 10.20 -23.20
N MET A 216 -8.56 11.18 -22.49
CA MET A 216 -8.05 12.42 -23.09
C MET A 216 -6.88 12.14 -24.05
N ASN A 217 -5.88 11.36 -23.62
CA ASN A 217 -4.68 11.06 -24.41
C ASN A 217 -5.00 10.35 -25.72
N HIS A 218 -6.00 9.47 -25.72
CA HIS A 218 -6.44 8.75 -26.90
C HIS A 218 -7.52 9.47 -27.71
N LYS A 219 -7.87 10.71 -27.35
CA LYS A 219 -8.93 11.51 -28.00
C LYS A 219 -10.27 10.76 -28.08
N ALA A 220 -10.54 9.90 -27.09
CA ALA A 220 -11.76 9.10 -27.00
C ALA A 220 -12.93 9.84 -26.32
N GLY A 221 -12.67 11.04 -25.78
CA GLY A 221 -13.65 11.88 -25.09
C GLY A 221 -12.96 12.96 -24.25
N THR A 222 -13.73 13.69 -23.45
CA THR A 222 -13.22 14.76 -22.57
C THR A 222 -12.48 14.24 -21.34
N GLY A 223 -12.62 12.95 -21.00
CA GLY A 223 -12.14 12.39 -19.74
C GLY A 223 -13.01 12.76 -18.53
N GLU A 224 -13.97 13.66 -18.68
CA GLU A 224 -14.83 14.12 -17.60
C GLU A 224 -15.68 12.98 -17.02
N LEU A 225 -15.58 12.81 -15.71
CA LEU A 225 -16.33 11.83 -14.92
C LEU A 225 -16.09 10.35 -15.31
N VAL A 226 -15.04 10.02 -16.07
CA VAL A 226 -14.80 8.63 -16.51
C VAL A 226 -14.44 7.77 -15.30
N GLY A 227 -13.45 8.19 -14.50
CA GLY A 227 -13.01 7.52 -13.29
C GLY A 227 -14.09 7.48 -12.21
N GLU A 228 -14.87 8.54 -12.08
CA GLU A 228 -15.99 8.66 -11.14
C GLU A 228 -17.11 7.67 -11.50
N LYS A 229 -17.48 7.58 -12.79
CA LYS A 229 -18.44 6.58 -13.28
C LYS A 229 -17.91 5.16 -13.03
N GLU A 230 -16.63 4.91 -13.28
CA GLU A 230 -16.00 3.61 -13.02
C GLU A 230 -16.01 3.25 -11.54
N THR A 231 -15.75 4.22 -10.67
CA THR A 231 -15.80 4.06 -9.20
C THR A 231 -17.21 3.72 -8.75
N LEU A 232 -18.22 4.46 -9.21
CA LEU A 232 -19.64 4.20 -8.88
C LEU A 232 -20.12 2.85 -9.42
N ALA A 233 -19.68 2.46 -10.62
CA ALA A 233 -20.01 1.17 -11.21
C ALA A 233 -19.32 0.02 -10.45
N THR A 234 -18.06 0.20 -10.05
CA THR A 234 -17.34 -0.74 -9.19
C THR A 234 -18.03 -0.91 -7.85
N GLN A 235 -18.44 0.17 -7.19
CA GLN A 235 -19.17 0.11 -5.93
C GLN A 235 -20.49 -0.67 -6.06
N ARG A 236 -21.24 -0.46 -7.15
CA ARG A 236 -22.46 -1.23 -7.44
C ARG A 236 -22.17 -2.70 -7.65
N ALA A 237 -21.12 -3.05 -8.40
CA ALA A 237 -20.72 -4.42 -8.63
C ALA A 237 -20.31 -5.13 -7.33
N LEU A 238 -19.58 -4.45 -6.43
CA LEU A 238 -19.21 -5.01 -5.13
C LEU A 238 -20.43 -5.22 -4.21
N ARG A 239 -21.41 -4.30 -4.23
CA ARG A 239 -22.67 -4.45 -3.50
C ARG A 239 -23.47 -5.65 -4.01
N SER A 240 -23.65 -5.76 -5.33
CA SER A 240 -24.34 -6.90 -5.94
C SER A 240 -23.61 -8.22 -5.68
N ALA A 241 -22.27 -8.21 -5.70
CA ALA A 241 -21.47 -9.39 -5.33
C ALA A 241 -21.77 -9.84 -3.90
N ARG A 242 -21.87 -8.91 -2.94
CA ARG A 242 -22.19 -9.21 -1.52
C ARG A 242 -23.57 -9.79 -1.31
N GLU A 243 -24.56 -9.36 -2.09
CA GLU A 243 -25.92 -9.89 -2.03
C GLU A 243 -25.94 -11.38 -2.42
N SER A 244 -25.17 -11.74 -3.45
CA SER A 244 -25.06 -13.13 -3.92
C SER A 244 -24.04 -13.98 -3.13
N HIS A 245 -23.04 -13.33 -2.52
CA HIS A 245 -21.86 -13.95 -1.92
C HIS A 245 -21.47 -13.20 -0.64
N LYS A 246 -22.00 -13.67 0.49
CA LYS A 246 -21.84 -13.00 1.80
C LYS A 246 -20.38 -12.91 2.26
N GLU A 247 -19.49 -13.75 1.74
CA GLU A 247 -18.07 -13.75 2.03
C GLU A 247 -17.31 -12.55 1.41
N VAL A 248 -17.90 -11.86 0.42
CA VAL A 248 -17.27 -10.74 -0.28
C VAL A 248 -17.11 -9.53 0.66
N GLY A 249 -15.90 -9.35 1.18
CA GLY A 249 -15.55 -8.27 2.10
C GLY A 249 -15.06 -6.94 1.50
N PRO A 250 -14.47 -6.83 0.29
CA PRO A 250 -13.57 -5.71 0.02
C PRO A 250 -14.25 -4.35 -0.04
N ARG A 251 -13.66 -3.36 0.62
CA ARG A 251 -14.07 -1.96 0.50
C ARG A 251 -13.41 -1.33 -0.72
N LEU A 252 -14.04 -0.29 -1.27
CA LEU A 252 -13.53 0.41 -2.45
C LEU A 252 -12.82 1.69 -2.03
N ILE A 253 -11.59 1.89 -2.51
CA ILE A 253 -10.85 3.15 -2.41
C ILE A 253 -10.89 3.86 -3.76
N ALA A 254 -11.34 5.11 -3.78
CA ALA A 254 -11.13 6.02 -4.90
C ALA A 254 -9.72 6.62 -4.75
N ALA A 255 -8.83 6.37 -5.70
CA ALA A 255 -7.43 6.78 -5.64
C ALA A 255 -7.03 7.57 -6.90
N SER A 256 -5.88 8.25 -6.83
CA SER A 256 -5.35 9.06 -7.94
C SER A 256 -6.39 10.05 -8.47
N ILE A 257 -6.95 10.87 -7.57
CA ILE A 257 -7.92 11.93 -7.91
C ILE A 257 -7.22 13.02 -8.71
#